data_AF-A0A511Z0Y7-F1
#
_entry.id   AF-A0A511Z0Y7-F1
#
_cell.length_a   1.000
_cell.length_b   1.000
_cell.length_c   1.000
_cell.angle_alpha   90.00
_cell.angle_beta   90.00
_cell.angle_gamma   90.00
#
_symmetry.space_group_name_H-M   'P 1'
#
loop_
_entity.id
_entity.type
_entity.pdbx_description
1 polymer ?
#
loop_
_entity_poly.entity_id
_entity_poly.type
_entity_poly.pdbx_seq_one_letter_code
_entity_poly.pdbx_strand_id
1 'polypeptide(L)'
;MLEFRQCARARLLDAVPEEALEDLRRRLDHTRLPQAAPGDGWEYGTPTAYLRDMVERWKAFDWRAQEARMNAVPNFLTEIDGQAVHFVHVRSRHEDATPLLLLHTYPGSFAEFLDMIGPLTDPEAHGGRAEDAFHVVVPSMPGFGFSTPVTDAGWTMARVARAYDALMRRLGYASYGTHGSDGGAMVSRELAVANPEGFLGAHVLQLFSFPSGDPTEFEGFGPKEYAALEFLGWFQSVGGYNAMNGTRPQTIAAALADSPVGQLAYSELLENFGNGTSLVSPGQVLTQVSLYWLTNTMATAAR
;
A
#
# COMPACT_ATOMS: atom_id res chain seq x y z
N MET A 1 7.44 -26.48 -13.73
CA MET A 1 8.02 -25.36 -14.50
C MET A 1 7.23 -24.99 -15.77
N LEU A 2 6.07 -25.60 -16.07
CA LEU A 2 5.25 -25.26 -17.26
C LEU A 2 4.25 -24.08 -17.05
N GLU A 3 3.96 -23.67 -15.81
CA GLU A 3 2.86 -22.72 -15.52
C GLU A 3 3.25 -21.23 -15.56
N PHE A 4 4.54 -20.89 -15.53
CA PHE A 4 5.00 -19.51 -15.65
C PHE A 4 4.68 -18.88 -17.02
N ARG A 5 4.26 -19.69 -18.01
CA ARG A 5 3.86 -19.24 -19.35
C ARG A 5 2.56 -18.41 -19.38
N GLN A 6 1.82 -18.34 -18.27
CA GLN A 6 0.57 -17.58 -18.20
C GLN A 6 0.72 -16.17 -17.59
N CYS A 7 1.88 -15.84 -17.00
CA CYS A 7 2.16 -14.48 -16.53
C CYS A 7 2.87 -13.71 -17.64
N ALA A 8 2.21 -12.69 -18.19
CA ALA A 8 2.86 -11.80 -19.14
C ALA A 8 3.84 -10.92 -18.35
N ARG A 9 5.12 -10.92 -18.77
CA ARG A 9 6.06 -9.89 -18.30
C ARG A 9 5.48 -8.56 -18.78
N ALA A 10 5.04 -7.76 -17.84
CA ALA A 10 4.44 -6.48 -18.14
C ALA A 10 5.52 -5.43 -17.97
N ARG A 11 5.82 -4.68 -19.03
CA ARG A 11 6.36 -3.33 -18.85
C ARG A 11 5.17 -2.50 -18.42
N LEU A 12 4.79 -2.58 -17.14
CA LEU A 12 3.54 -1.97 -16.65
C LEU A 12 3.52 -0.45 -16.79
N LEU A 13 4.72 0.12 -16.88
CA LEU A 13 4.93 1.49 -17.26
C LEU A 13 5.47 1.46 -18.70
N ASP A 14 4.61 1.15 -19.67
CA ASP A 14 4.72 1.86 -20.94
C ASP A 14 4.67 3.33 -20.51
N ALA A 15 5.83 4.00 -20.59
CA ALA A 15 6.12 5.23 -19.85
C ALA A 15 4.88 6.11 -19.73
N VAL A 16 4.48 6.46 -18.50
CA VAL A 16 3.31 7.29 -18.22
C VAL A 16 3.27 8.41 -19.26
N PRO A 17 2.18 8.60 -20.02
CA PRO A 17 2.16 9.55 -21.11
C PRO A 17 2.63 10.93 -20.64
N GLU A 18 3.48 11.60 -21.41
CA GLU A 18 4.00 12.91 -21.01
C GLU A 18 2.86 13.90 -20.78
N GLU A 19 1.77 13.75 -21.54
CA GLU A 19 0.54 14.54 -21.39
C GLU A 19 -0.07 14.42 -19.99
N ALA A 20 0.04 13.25 -19.33
CA ALA A 20 -0.47 13.06 -17.98
C ALA A 20 0.41 13.78 -16.93
N LEU A 21 1.73 13.83 -17.16
CA LEU A 21 2.67 14.58 -16.30
C LEU A 21 2.51 16.09 -16.50
N GLU A 22 2.31 16.53 -17.75
CA GLU A 22 1.99 17.92 -18.07
C GLU A 22 0.67 18.35 -17.43
N ASP A 23 -0.36 17.51 -17.47
CA ASP A 23 -1.65 17.80 -16.80
C ASP A 23 -1.48 17.92 -15.28
N LEU A 24 -0.73 17.00 -14.65
CA LEU A 24 -0.42 17.07 -13.23
C LEU A 24 0.28 18.41 -12.89
N ARG A 25 1.36 18.75 -13.60
CA ARG A 25 2.10 20.00 -13.37
C ARG A 25 1.21 21.23 -13.53
N ARG A 26 0.40 21.27 -14.61
CA ARG A 26 -0.56 22.34 -14.85
C ARG A 26 -1.55 22.48 -13.70
N ARG A 27 -2.10 21.39 -13.17
CA ARG A 27 -3.03 21.43 -12.03
C ARG A 27 -2.34 21.91 -10.74
N LEU A 28 -1.10 21.49 -10.50
CA LEU A 28 -0.30 21.98 -9.36
C LEU A 28 -0.04 23.49 -9.46
N ASP A 29 0.31 24.01 -10.64
CA ASP A 29 0.55 25.44 -10.87
C ASP A 29 -0.70 26.30 -10.68
N HIS A 30 -1.89 25.74 -10.95
CA HIS A 30 -3.17 26.41 -10.80
C HIS A 30 -3.92 26.04 -9.51
N THR A 31 -3.21 25.49 -8.51
CA THR A 31 -3.82 25.10 -7.23
C THR A 31 -4.42 26.30 -6.50
N ARG A 32 -5.71 26.20 -6.17
CA ARG A 32 -6.34 27.08 -5.16
C ARG A 32 -6.30 26.41 -3.80
N LEU A 33 -5.27 26.72 -3.00
CA LEU A 33 -5.17 26.23 -1.62
C LEU A 33 -6.29 26.80 -0.75
N PRO A 34 -6.77 26.04 0.26
CA PRO A 34 -7.69 26.57 1.26
C PRO A 34 -7.04 27.73 2.03
N GLN A 35 -7.86 28.61 2.60
CA GLN A 35 -7.35 29.57 3.57
C GLN A 35 -7.04 28.83 4.87
N ALA A 36 -5.89 29.13 5.46
CA ALA A 36 -5.52 28.59 6.76
C ALA A 36 -6.56 29.03 7.82
N ALA A 37 -7.19 28.07 8.48
CA ALA A 37 -7.99 28.33 9.67
C ALA A 37 -7.06 28.63 10.87
N PRO A 38 -7.56 29.25 11.94
CA PRO A 38 -6.79 29.35 13.18
C PRO A 38 -6.30 27.97 13.63
N GLY A 39 -5.00 27.83 13.89
CA GLY A 39 -4.40 26.55 14.23
C GLY A 39 -4.12 25.66 13.02
N ASP A 40 -3.43 26.18 11.99
CA ASP A 40 -2.96 25.47 10.78
C ASP A 40 -1.91 24.38 11.12
N GLY A 41 -2.37 23.40 11.88
CA GLY A 41 -1.66 22.21 12.31
C GLY A 41 -2.55 20.98 12.12
N TRP A 42 -2.01 19.82 12.45
CA TRP A 42 -2.60 18.52 12.08
C TRP A 42 -3.87 18.12 12.84
N GLU A 43 -4.29 18.92 13.83
CA GLU A 43 -5.46 18.65 14.67
C GLU A 43 -6.75 18.40 13.86
N TYR A 44 -6.90 19.09 12.73
CA TYR A 44 -8.08 18.99 11.85
C TYR A 44 -7.74 18.43 10.46
N GLY A 45 -6.65 17.65 10.38
CA GLY A 45 -6.13 17.09 9.15
C GLY A 45 -5.01 17.94 8.53
N THR A 46 -4.73 17.69 7.25
CA THR A 46 -3.54 18.23 6.59
C THR A 46 -3.44 19.77 6.60
N PRO A 47 -2.36 20.35 7.18
CA PRO A 47 -2.16 21.79 7.22
C PRO A 47 -1.96 22.42 5.84
N THR A 48 -2.45 23.65 5.68
CA THR A 48 -2.24 24.47 4.48
C THR A 48 -0.76 24.77 4.26
N ALA A 49 0.00 25.02 5.34
CA ALA A 49 1.44 25.20 5.27
C ALA A 49 2.18 23.96 4.72
N TYR A 50 1.78 22.76 5.16
CA TYR A 50 2.34 21.51 4.65
C TYR A 50 2.00 21.30 3.17
N LEU A 51 0.73 21.51 2.78
CA LEU A 51 0.31 21.40 1.37
C LEU A 51 1.08 22.36 0.47
N ARG A 52 1.33 23.59 0.93
CA ARG A 52 2.13 24.57 0.17
C ARG A 52 3.55 24.07 -0.07
N ASP A 53 4.22 23.58 0.97
CA ASP A 53 5.59 23.04 0.85
C ASP A 53 5.63 21.81 -0.07
N MET A 54 4.72 20.87 0.13
CA MET A 54 4.67 19.64 -0.67
C MET A 54 4.28 19.88 -2.13
N VAL A 55 3.41 20.86 -2.44
CA VAL A 55 3.11 21.25 -3.83
C VAL A 55 4.36 21.78 -4.53
N GLU A 56 5.16 22.62 -3.88
CA GLU A 56 6.40 23.12 -4.48
C GLU A 56 7.43 22.00 -4.68
N ARG A 57 7.54 21.07 -3.72
CA ARG A 57 8.36 19.86 -3.89
C ARG A 57 7.86 18.99 -5.04
N TRP A 58 6.54 18.85 -5.19
CA TRP A 58 5.93 18.02 -6.22
C TRP A 58 6.16 18.58 -7.63
N LYS A 59 6.15 19.89 -7.80
CA LYS A 59 6.51 20.53 -9.09
C LYS A 59 7.94 20.22 -9.52
N ALA A 60 8.85 20.01 -8.56
CA ALA A 60 10.25 19.65 -8.81
C ALA A 60 10.50 18.12 -8.76
N PHE A 61 9.48 17.31 -8.51
CA PHE A 61 9.61 15.88 -8.30
C PHE A 61 9.82 15.14 -9.62
N ASP A 62 10.88 14.33 -9.69
CA ASP A 62 11.19 13.52 -10.86
C ASP A 62 10.42 12.20 -10.84
N TRP A 63 9.21 12.22 -11.43
CA TRP A 63 8.42 11.00 -11.62
C TRP A 63 9.15 9.97 -12.48
N ARG A 64 9.90 10.40 -13.52
CA ARG A 64 10.60 9.49 -14.43
C ARG A 64 11.66 8.68 -13.71
N ALA A 65 12.34 9.26 -12.72
CA ALA A 65 13.24 8.52 -11.84
C ALA A 65 12.51 7.43 -11.02
N GLN A 66 11.32 7.73 -10.48
CA GLN A 66 10.54 6.73 -9.72
C GLN A 66 9.97 5.64 -10.63
N GLU A 67 9.49 6.01 -11.80
CA GLU A 67 9.05 5.07 -12.85
C GLU A 67 10.18 4.13 -13.27
N ALA A 68 11.37 4.67 -13.53
CA ALA A 68 12.56 3.87 -13.86
C ALA A 68 12.91 2.91 -12.72
N ARG A 69 12.82 3.37 -11.46
CA ARG A 69 13.08 2.55 -10.27
C ARG A 69 12.05 1.42 -10.11
N MET A 70 10.77 1.68 -10.32
CA MET A 70 9.72 0.64 -10.31
C MET A 70 9.88 -0.36 -11.47
N ASN A 71 10.30 0.10 -12.64
CA ASN A 71 10.58 -0.74 -13.80
C ASN A 71 11.88 -1.56 -13.70
N ALA A 72 12.79 -1.20 -12.79
CA ALA A 72 14.05 -1.91 -12.60
C ALA A 72 13.85 -3.31 -12.01
N VAL A 73 12.71 -3.56 -11.35
CA VAL A 73 12.33 -4.89 -10.85
C VAL A 73 11.38 -5.60 -11.83
N PRO A 74 11.40 -6.95 -11.89
CA PRO A 74 10.47 -7.70 -12.74
C PRO A 74 9.00 -7.54 -12.31
N ASN A 75 8.22 -6.90 -13.17
CA ASN A 75 6.78 -6.69 -13.01
C ASN A 75 5.99 -7.65 -13.91
N PHE A 76 4.84 -8.12 -13.43
CA PHE A 76 4.00 -9.11 -14.10
C PHE A 76 2.52 -8.78 -13.95
N LEU A 77 1.73 -9.23 -14.92
CA LEU A 77 0.28 -9.21 -14.87
C LEU A 77 -0.26 -10.61 -15.07
N THR A 78 -1.27 -10.96 -14.28
CA THR A 78 -2.03 -12.20 -14.44
C THR A 78 -3.50 -11.95 -14.16
N GLU A 79 -4.38 -12.83 -14.64
CA GLU A 79 -5.78 -12.84 -14.23
C GLU A 79 -6.02 -13.91 -13.15
N ILE A 80 -6.65 -13.53 -12.04
CA ILE A 80 -7.07 -14.43 -10.96
C ILE A 80 -8.51 -14.05 -10.60
N ASP A 81 -9.40 -15.05 -10.58
CA ASP A 81 -10.82 -14.83 -10.27
C ASP A 81 -11.48 -13.73 -11.14
N GLY A 82 -11.11 -13.69 -12.42
CA GLY A 82 -11.60 -12.69 -13.38
C GLY A 82 -11.05 -11.27 -13.19
N GLN A 83 -10.07 -11.07 -12.30
CA GLN A 83 -9.45 -9.78 -12.02
C GLN A 83 -7.99 -9.76 -12.47
N ALA A 84 -7.58 -8.66 -13.11
CA ALA A 84 -6.19 -8.38 -13.39
C ALA A 84 -5.44 -8.07 -12.08
N VAL A 85 -4.41 -8.86 -11.78
CA VAL A 85 -3.54 -8.72 -10.60
C VAL A 85 -2.12 -8.43 -11.07
N HIS A 86 -1.67 -7.22 -10.79
CA HIS A 86 -0.28 -6.82 -10.89
C HIS A 86 0.51 -7.38 -9.71
N PHE A 87 1.73 -7.86 -9.98
CA PHE A 87 2.72 -8.13 -8.96
C PHE A 87 4.17 -7.95 -9.45
N VAL A 88 5.05 -7.59 -8.52
CA VAL A 88 6.50 -7.76 -8.68
C VAL A 88 6.89 -9.16 -8.22
N HIS A 89 7.80 -9.81 -8.93
CA HIS A 89 8.35 -11.11 -8.50
C HIS A 89 9.86 -11.17 -8.72
N VAL A 90 10.61 -11.30 -7.63
CA VAL A 90 12.07 -11.38 -7.64
C VAL A 90 12.52 -12.66 -6.94
N ARG A 91 13.23 -13.51 -7.67
CA ARG A 91 13.81 -14.74 -7.13
C ARG A 91 15.18 -14.42 -6.50
N SER A 92 15.38 -14.85 -5.25
CA SER A 92 16.73 -15.06 -4.72
C SER A 92 17.56 -15.99 -5.62
N ARG A 93 18.88 -15.78 -5.58
CA ARG A 93 19.90 -16.69 -6.11
C ARG A 93 20.01 -18.01 -5.34
N HIS A 94 19.55 -18.04 -4.08
CA HIS A 94 19.52 -19.23 -3.25
C HIS A 94 18.26 -20.04 -3.59
N GLU A 95 18.42 -21.29 -4.03
CA GLU A 95 17.31 -22.13 -4.48
C GLU A 95 16.32 -22.47 -3.35
N ASP A 96 16.83 -22.59 -2.12
CA ASP A 96 16.07 -22.91 -0.90
C ASP A 96 15.51 -21.66 -0.19
N ALA A 97 15.57 -20.48 -0.81
CA ALA A 97 15.07 -19.25 -0.22
C ALA A 97 13.57 -19.33 0.08
N THR A 98 13.15 -18.81 1.22
CA THR A 98 11.76 -18.90 1.66
C THR A 98 10.86 -18.00 0.79
N PRO A 99 9.77 -18.48 0.20
CA PRO A 99 8.85 -17.60 -0.54
C PRO A 99 8.09 -16.66 0.41
N LEU A 100 8.07 -15.37 0.09
CA LEU A 100 7.48 -14.32 0.92
C LEU A 100 6.60 -13.39 0.09
N LEU A 101 5.35 -13.25 0.52
CA LEU A 101 4.43 -12.22 0.05
C LEU A 101 4.60 -10.94 0.86
N LEU A 102 4.92 -9.82 0.20
CA LEU A 102 4.94 -8.49 0.82
C LEU A 102 3.66 -7.74 0.46
N LEU A 103 2.83 -7.43 1.45
CA LEU A 103 1.47 -6.90 1.27
C LEU A 103 1.40 -5.45 1.75
N HIS A 104 1.06 -4.54 0.84
CA HIS A 104 1.17 -3.10 1.02
C HIS A 104 0.04 -2.48 1.85
N THR A 105 0.22 -1.23 2.25
CA THR A 105 -0.75 -0.47 3.06
C THR A 105 -1.78 0.25 2.17
N TYR A 106 -2.84 0.79 2.77
CA TYR A 106 -3.57 1.94 2.25
C TYR A 106 -3.12 3.20 3.03
N PRO A 107 -2.86 4.34 2.36
CA PRO A 107 -2.92 4.63 0.92
C PRO A 107 -1.56 4.36 0.23
N GLY A 108 -0.90 3.27 0.56
CA GLY A 108 0.38 2.87 -0.02
C GLY A 108 0.24 2.01 -1.29
N SER A 109 1.33 1.35 -1.67
CA SER A 109 1.42 0.52 -2.89
C SER A 109 2.63 -0.43 -2.86
N PHE A 110 2.79 -1.25 -3.89
CA PHE A 110 3.97 -2.11 -4.04
C PHE A 110 5.31 -1.35 -3.98
N ALA A 111 5.31 -0.05 -4.29
CA ALA A 111 6.50 0.79 -4.25
C ALA A 111 7.10 0.94 -2.85
N GLU A 112 6.32 0.70 -1.79
CA GLU A 112 6.80 0.70 -0.39
C GLU A 112 7.93 -0.31 -0.15
N PHE A 113 7.93 -1.40 -0.90
CA PHE A 113 8.82 -2.54 -0.66
C PHE A 113 10.07 -2.55 -1.55
N LEU A 114 10.25 -1.59 -2.47
CA LEU A 114 11.36 -1.62 -3.43
C LEU A 114 12.72 -1.71 -2.75
N ASP A 115 12.91 -1.00 -1.64
CA ASP A 115 14.17 -1.02 -0.87
C ASP A 115 14.37 -2.31 -0.06
N MET A 116 13.30 -3.08 0.17
CA MET A 116 13.38 -4.36 0.88
C MET A 116 13.74 -5.52 -0.06
N ILE A 117 13.46 -5.40 -1.37
CA ILE A 117 13.65 -6.50 -2.33
C ILE A 117 15.11 -6.98 -2.36
N GLY A 118 16.08 -6.07 -2.48
CA GLY A 118 17.51 -6.42 -2.55
C GLY A 118 17.99 -7.18 -1.30
N PRO A 119 17.88 -6.58 -0.10
CA PRO A 119 18.28 -7.22 1.15
C PRO A 119 17.57 -8.56 1.43
N LEU A 120 16.32 -8.73 1.01
CA LEU A 120 15.60 -10.00 1.20
C LEU A 120 16.01 -11.07 0.19
N THR A 121 16.31 -10.69 -1.07
CA THR A 121 16.60 -11.67 -2.13
C THR A 121 18.09 -12.01 -2.26
N ASP A 122 18.99 -11.10 -1.90
CA ASP A 122 20.45 -11.32 -1.84
C ASP A 122 21.03 -10.80 -0.52
N PRO A 123 20.69 -11.42 0.63
CA PRO A 123 21.09 -10.91 1.94
C PRO A 123 22.61 -10.79 2.11
N GLU A 124 23.41 -11.68 1.53
CA GLU A 124 24.87 -11.65 1.64
C GLU A 124 25.48 -10.38 1.02
N ALA A 125 24.90 -9.87 -0.08
CA ALA A 125 25.30 -8.59 -0.68
C ALA A 125 24.98 -7.37 0.21
N HIS A 126 24.13 -7.58 1.22
CA HIS A 126 23.64 -6.56 2.16
C HIS A 126 24.06 -6.83 3.62
N GLY A 127 25.01 -7.76 3.85
CA GLY A 127 25.55 -8.07 5.18
C GLY A 127 24.72 -9.03 6.03
N GLY A 128 23.69 -9.66 5.45
CA GLY A 128 22.93 -10.76 6.04
C GLY A 128 23.53 -12.14 5.73
N ARG A 129 22.77 -13.20 6.01
CA ARG A 129 23.18 -14.60 5.79
C ARG A 129 22.37 -15.26 4.69
N ALA A 130 22.96 -16.21 3.96
CA ALA A 130 22.31 -16.92 2.86
C ALA A 130 21.01 -17.64 3.28
N GLU A 131 20.99 -18.21 4.49
CA GLU A 131 19.81 -18.90 5.03
C GLU A 131 18.63 -17.99 5.36
N ASP A 132 18.84 -16.67 5.43
CA ASP A 132 17.79 -15.67 5.64
C ASP A 132 17.20 -15.16 4.30
N ALA A 133 17.57 -15.77 3.17
CA ALA A 133 17.12 -15.34 1.85
C ALA A 133 15.64 -15.67 1.59
N PHE A 134 14.98 -14.80 0.83
CA PHE A 134 13.60 -14.94 0.39
C PHE A 134 13.46 -14.86 -1.13
N HIS A 135 12.51 -15.62 -1.69
CA HIS A 135 11.91 -15.24 -2.97
C HIS A 135 10.77 -14.26 -2.69
N VAL A 136 10.79 -13.07 -3.29
CA VAL A 136 9.86 -11.99 -2.95
C VAL A 136 8.79 -11.84 -4.02
N VAL A 137 7.53 -11.78 -3.60
CA VAL A 137 6.37 -11.45 -4.43
C VAL A 137 5.65 -10.26 -3.80
N VAL A 138 5.42 -9.19 -4.56
CA VAL A 138 4.78 -7.95 -4.09
C VAL A 138 3.57 -7.65 -4.97
N PRO A 139 2.37 -8.16 -4.65
CA PRO A 139 1.17 -7.88 -5.42
C PRO A 139 0.61 -6.48 -5.12
N SER A 140 0.04 -5.83 -6.13
CA SER A 140 -0.90 -4.73 -5.93
C SER A 140 -2.29 -5.29 -5.65
N MET A 141 -2.93 -4.82 -4.58
CA MET A 141 -4.29 -5.20 -4.24
C MET A 141 -5.26 -4.83 -5.38
N PRO A 142 -6.25 -5.68 -5.70
CA PRO A 142 -7.31 -5.34 -6.65
C PRO A 142 -7.87 -3.94 -6.39
N GLY A 143 -7.85 -3.08 -7.40
CA GLY A 143 -8.26 -1.68 -7.27
C GLY A 143 -7.15 -0.69 -6.93
N PHE A 144 -5.93 -1.15 -6.72
CA PHE A 144 -4.76 -0.33 -6.42
C PHE A 144 -3.76 -0.35 -7.58
N GLY A 145 -3.21 0.83 -7.90
CA GLY A 145 -2.16 0.98 -8.90
C GLY A 145 -2.48 0.25 -10.21
N PHE A 146 -1.67 -0.75 -10.54
CA PHE A 146 -1.77 -1.50 -11.80
C PHE A 146 -2.67 -2.75 -11.74
N SER A 147 -3.29 -3.06 -10.61
CA SER A 147 -4.32 -4.11 -10.50
C SER A 147 -5.71 -3.55 -10.84
N THR A 148 -5.79 -2.86 -11.99
CA THR A 148 -6.99 -2.17 -12.48
C THR A 148 -7.16 -2.35 -13.99
N PRO A 149 -8.36 -2.15 -14.57
CA PRO A 149 -9.64 -1.83 -13.90
C PRO A 149 -10.12 -2.96 -12.99
N VAL A 150 -10.94 -2.61 -11.99
CA VAL A 150 -11.64 -3.62 -11.19
C VAL A 150 -12.82 -4.14 -11.99
N THR A 151 -12.95 -5.47 -12.14
CA THR A 151 -13.94 -6.09 -13.02
C THR A 151 -15.28 -6.35 -12.34
N ASP A 152 -15.32 -6.49 -11.01
CA ASP A 152 -16.54 -6.72 -10.23
C ASP A 152 -16.47 -6.15 -8.79
N ALA A 153 -17.58 -6.23 -8.06
CA ALA A 153 -17.65 -5.81 -6.66
C ALA A 153 -17.29 -6.98 -5.71
N GLY A 154 -17.17 -6.70 -4.40
CA GLY A 154 -17.03 -7.75 -3.38
C GLY A 154 -15.59 -8.22 -3.15
N TRP A 155 -14.60 -7.40 -3.49
CA TRP A 155 -13.19 -7.59 -3.13
C TRP A 155 -12.96 -7.34 -1.65
N THR A 156 -13.43 -8.25 -0.80
CA THR A 156 -13.12 -8.26 0.63
C THR A 156 -11.67 -8.69 0.86
N MET A 157 -11.10 -8.35 2.03
CA MET A 157 -9.75 -8.82 2.42
C MET A 157 -9.61 -10.35 2.32
N ALA A 158 -10.67 -11.09 2.65
CA ALA A 158 -10.70 -12.55 2.52
C ALA A 158 -10.68 -13.03 1.05
N ARG A 159 -11.32 -12.30 0.12
CA ARG A 159 -11.25 -12.60 -1.32
C ARG A 159 -9.86 -12.28 -1.87
N VAL A 160 -9.28 -11.15 -1.48
CA VAL A 160 -7.89 -10.80 -1.81
C VAL A 160 -6.91 -11.87 -1.32
N ALA A 161 -7.06 -12.33 -0.08
CA ALA A 161 -6.26 -13.42 0.49
C ALA A 161 -6.32 -14.69 -0.37
N ARG A 162 -7.51 -15.13 -0.79
CA ARG A 162 -7.65 -16.30 -1.69
C ARG A 162 -7.00 -16.07 -3.05
N ALA A 163 -7.12 -14.87 -3.61
CA ALA A 163 -6.46 -14.53 -4.87
C ALA A 163 -4.93 -14.56 -4.73
N TYR A 164 -4.39 -14.15 -3.59
CA TYR A 164 -2.95 -14.21 -3.33
C TYR A 164 -2.44 -15.62 -3.05
N ASP A 165 -3.21 -16.49 -2.38
CA ASP A 165 -2.85 -17.92 -2.31
C ASP A 165 -2.80 -18.53 -3.71
N ALA A 166 -3.83 -18.27 -4.55
CA ALA A 166 -3.85 -18.73 -5.94
C ALA A 166 -2.67 -18.19 -6.76
N LEU A 167 -2.27 -16.93 -6.55
CA LEU A 167 -1.07 -16.35 -7.15
C LEU A 167 0.17 -17.14 -6.76
N MET A 168 0.38 -17.42 -5.47
CA MET A 168 1.53 -18.18 -5.00
C MET A 168 1.56 -19.60 -5.56
N ARG A 169 0.41 -20.28 -5.64
CA ARG A 169 0.30 -21.61 -6.30
C ARG A 169 0.71 -21.55 -7.76
N ARG A 170 0.22 -20.55 -8.50
CA ARG A 170 0.53 -20.37 -9.93
C ARG A 170 2.01 -20.10 -10.18
N LEU A 171 2.68 -19.41 -9.23
CA LEU A 171 4.12 -19.20 -9.25
C LEU A 171 4.93 -20.45 -8.86
N GLY A 172 4.26 -21.54 -8.45
CA GLY A 172 4.86 -22.81 -8.08
C GLY A 172 5.31 -22.90 -6.62
N TYR A 173 4.87 -21.98 -5.76
CA TYR A 173 5.19 -22.00 -4.34
C TYR A 173 4.20 -22.88 -3.58
N ALA A 174 4.67 -24.06 -3.16
CA ALA A 174 3.90 -24.96 -2.31
C ALA A 174 3.81 -24.46 -0.86
N SER A 175 4.78 -23.66 -0.41
CA SER A 175 4.80 -23.02 0.90
C SER A 175 5.27 -21.57 0.80
N TYR A 176 4.74 -20.70 1.66
CA TYR A 176 5.10 -19.28 1.70
C TYR A 176 4.69 -18.63 3.03
N GLY A 177 5.39 -17.55 3.40
CA GLY A 177 5.00 -16.64 4.47
C GLY A 177 4.44 -15.33 3.93
N THR A 178 3.91 -14.50 4.83
CA THR A 178 3.45 -13.14 4.52
C THR A 178 4.09 -12.12 5.44
N HIS A 179 4.31 -10.92 4.90
CA HIS A 179 4.66 -9.73 5.66
C HIS A 179 3.78 -8.56 5.23
N GLY A 180 3.27 -7.77 6.18
CA GLY A 180 2.49 -6.58 5.84
C GLY A 180 2.12 -5.69 7.03
N SER A 181 1.59 -4.51 6.70
CA SER A 181 1.00 -3.55 7.64
C SER A 181 -0.37 -3.08 7.11
N ASP A 182 -1.19 -2.43 7.92
CA ASP A 182 -2.50 -1.87 7.51
C ASP A 182 -3.35 -2.87 6.67
N GLY A 183 -3.69 -2.54 5.41
CA GLY A 183 -4.39 -3.44 4.49
C GLY A 183 -3.69 -4.78 4.28
N GLY A 184 -2.36 -4.76 4.16
CA GLY A 184 -1.54 -5.97 4.07
C GLY A 184 -1.58 -6.82 5.34
N ALA A 185 -1.69 -6.22 6.53
CA ALA A 185 -1.90 -6.95 7.77
C ALA A 185 -3.28 -7.61 7.81
N MET A 186 -4.33 -6.93 7.32
CA MET A 186 -5.67 -7.50 7.22
C MET A 186 -5.71 -8.70 6.26
N VAL A 187 -5.08 -8.61 5.09
CA VAL A 187 -4.99 -9.75 4.15
C VAL A 187 -4.15 -10.89 4.72
N SER A 188 -3.03 -10.59 5.39
CA SER A 188 -2.18 -11.59 6.04
C SER A 188 -2.94 -12.34 7.14
N ARG A 189 -3.78 -11.64 7.90
CA ARG A 189 -4.68 -12.24 8.90
C ARG A 189 -5.67 -13.20 8.25
N GLU A 190 -6.30 -12.81 7.14
CA GLU A 190 -7.26 -13.68 6.43
C GLU A 190 -6.58 -14.94 5.88
N LEU A 191 -5.34 -14.85 5.39
CA LEU A 191 -4.53 -16.03 5.05
C LEU A 191 -4.24 -16.91 6.26
N ALA A 192 -3.89 -16.32 7.41
CA ALA A 192 -3.63 -17.06 8.64
C ALA A 192 -4.90 -17.75 9.20
N VAL A 193 -6.07 -17.13 9.08
CA VAL A 193 -7.36 -17.72 9.47
C VAL A 193 -7.74 -18.86 8.52
N ALA A 194 -7.59 -18.65 7.21
CA ALA A 194 -7.86 -19.68 6.21
C ALA A 194 -6.87 -20.86 6.30
N ASN A 195 -5.63 -20.57 6.74
CA ASN A 195 -4.52 -21.50 6.89
C ASN A 195 -4.38 -22.48 5.71
N PRO A 196 -4.20 -21.99 4.46
CA PRO A 196 -4.09 -22.86 3.31
C PRO A 196 -2.86 -23.78 3.45
N GLU A 197 -2.93 -24.97 2.84
CA GLU A 197 -1.85 -25.96 2.94
C GLU A 197 -0.50 -25.36 2.54
N GLY A 198 0.50 -25.46 3.41
CA GLY A 198 1.84 -24.89 3.18
C GLY A 198 2.02 -23.43 3.59
N PHE A 199 0.99 -22.78 4.13
CA PHE A 199 1.15 -21.44 4.72
C PHE A 199 2.07 -21.48 5.95
N LEU A 200 3.16 -20.72 5.90
CA LEU A 200 4.20 -20.74 6.93
C LEU A 200 3.90 -19.81 8.11
N GLY A 201 3.12 -18.74 7.86
CA GLY A 201 2.75 -17.78 8.90
C GLY A 201 2.63 -16.35 8.39
N ALA A 202 2.16 -15.49 9.29
CA ALA A 202 1.99 -14.06 9.07
C ALA A 202 2.89 -13.26 9.99
N HIS A 203 3.74 -12.40 9.41
CA HIS A 203 4.49 -11.38 10.13
C HIS A 203 3.86 -10.01 9.86
N VAL A 204 3.11 -9.47 10.82
CA VAL A 204 2.41 -8.18 10.64
C VAL A 204 2.98 -7.09 11.54
N LEU A 205 3.02 -5.86 11.04
CA LEU A 205 3.44 -4.68 11.80
C LEU A 205 2.29 -4.00 12.56
N GLN A 206 1.06 -4.40 12.27
CA GLN A 206 -0.15 -3.84 12.87
C GLN A 206 -1.16 -4.96 13.13
N LEU A 207 -1.84 -4.88 14.28
CA LEU A 207 -2.93 -5.79 14.65
C LEU A 207 -4.13 -4.96 15.11
N PHE A 208 -5.24 -5.09 14.39
CA PHE A 208 -6.49 -4.41 14.72
C PHE A 208 -7.28 -5.21 15.78
N SER A 209 -6.99 -4.94 17.06
CA SER A 209 -7.62 -5.61 18.21
C SER A 209 -8.58 -4.67 18.92
N PHE A 210 -9.82 -4.61 18.45
CA PHE A 210 -10.87 -3.82 19.08
C PHE A 210 -11.54 -4.61 20.22
N PRO A 211 -11.77 -4.02 21.41
CA PRO A 211 -12.52 -4.66 22.47
C PRO A 211 -13.92 -5.05 22.00
N SER A 212 -14.42 -6.21 22.43
CA SER A 212 -15.80 -6.62 22.16
C SER A 212 -16.82 -5.82 22.97
N GLY A 213 -16.37 -5.16 24.03
CA GLY A 213 -17.20 -4.45 25.00
C GLY A 213 -17.54 -5.29 26.23
N ASP A 214 -17.09 -6.53 26.31
CA ASP A 214 -17.15 -7.34 27.52
C ASP A 214 -16.19 -6.74 28.58
N PRO A 215 -16.70 -6.30 29.75
CA PRO A 215 -15.84 -5.73 30.79
C PRO A 215 -14.76 -6.68 31.29
N THR A 216 -14.94 -7.99 31.15
CA THR A 216 -13.96 -9.00 31.57
C THR A 216 -12.69 -8.98 30.73
N GLU A 217 -12.73 -8.44 29.50
CA GLU A 217 -11.53 -8.27 28.65
C GLU A 217 -10.49 -7.36 29.28
N PHE A 218 -10.91 -6.44 30.16
CA PHE A 218 -10.04 -5.50 30.85
C PHE A 218 -9.51 -6.05 32.19
N GLU A 219 -9.93 -7.25 32.60
CA GLU A 219 -9.39 -7.88 33.80
C GLU A 219 -7.89 -8.17 33.62
N GLY A 220 -7.08 -7.72 34.57
CA GLY A 220 -5.62 -7.87 34.51
C GLY A 220 -4.89 -6.88 33.61
N PHE A 221 -5.58 -5.89 33.02
CA PHE A 221 -4.93 -4.82 32.29
C PHE A 221 -4.01 -4.01 33.21
N GLY A 222 -2.77 -3.81 32.75
CA GLY A 222 -1.82 -2.91 33.36
C GLY A 222 -1.71 -1.59 32.60
N PRO A 223 -0.78 -0.72 33.00
CA PRO A 223 -0.54 0.56 32.33
C PRO A 223 -0.25 0.43 30.83
N LYS A 224 0.39 -0.67 30.40
CA LYS A 224 0.71 -0.91 28.99
C LYS A 224 -0.54 -1.15 28.15
N GLU A 225 -1.45 -1.97 28.64
CA GLU A 225 -2.69 -2.30 27.93
C GLU A 225 -3.61 -1.06 27.86
N TYR A 226 -3.70 -0.27 28.93
CA TYR A 226 -4.43 1.00 28.90
C TYR A 226 -3.79 2.03 27.95
N ALA A 227 -2.46 2.14 27.89
CA ALA A 227 -1.80 3.00 26.91
C ALA A 227 -2.09 2.56 25.46
N ALA A 228 -2.20 1.26 25.20
CA ALA A 228 -2.61 0.75 23.88
C ALA A 228 -4.07 1.11 23.56
N LEU A 229 -4.98 1.09 24.54
CA LEU A 229 -6.37 1.55 24.38
C LEU A 229 -6.45 3.06 24.15
N GLU A 230 -5.63 3.87 24.83
CA GLU A 230 -5.54 5.30 24.58
C GLU A 230 -5.07 5.60 23.16
N PHE A 231 -4.04 4.88 22.69
CA PHE A 231 -3.59 4.96 21.30
C PHE A 231 -4.70 4.56 20.33
N LEU A 232 -5.46 3.49 20.63
CA LEU A 232 -6.61 3.09 19.82
C LEU A 232 -7.68 4.19 19.78
N GLY A 233 -7.99 4.82 20.91
CA GLY A 233 -8.93 5.93 20.99
C GLY A 233 -8.48 7.14 20.17
N TRP A 234 -7.19 7.48 20.21
CA TRP A 234 -6.60 8.50 19.34
C TRP A 234 -6.69 8.11 17.86
N PHE A 235 -6.32 6.88 17.50
CA PHE A 235 -6.40 6.42 16.11
C PHE A 235 -7.83 6.48 15.56
N GLN A 236 -8.82 6.14 16.38
CA GLN A 236 -10.24 6.28 16.03
C GLN A 236 -10.67 7.73 15.86
N SER A 237 -10.12 8.68 16.62
CA SER A 237 -10.50 10.10 16.52
C SER A 237 -9.99 10.76 15.24
N VAL A 238 -8.85 10.30 14.69
CA VAL A 238 -8.29 10.78 13.41
C VAL A 238 -8.78 9.98 12.19
N GLY A 239 -9.49 8.86 12.41
CA GLY A 239 -9.92 7.91 11.39
C GLY A 239 -11.07 8.36 10.48
N GLY A 240 -11.27 9.66 10.24
CA GLY A 240 -12.40 10.18 9.45
C GLY A 240 -12.46 9.64 8.02
N TYR A 241 -11.31 9.39 7.40
CA TYR A 241 -11.19 8.78 6.08
C TYR A 241 -11.84 7.38 6.02
N ASN A 242 -11.79 6.58 7.11
CA ASN A 242 -12.40 5.25 7.14
C ASN A 242 -13.91 5.31 6.95
N ALA A 243 -14.58 6.26 7.60
CA ALA A 243 -16.02 6.46 7.45
C ALA A 243 -16.38 6.91 6.02
N MET A 244 -15.59 7.82 5.46
CA MET A 244 -15.80 8.31 4.09
C MET A 244 -15.58 7.21 3.04
N ASN A 245 -14.46 6.49 3.14
CA ASN A 245 -14.11 5.38 2.25
C ASN A 245 -15.12 4.23 2.36
N GLY A 246 -15.45 3.81 3.57
CA GLY A 246 -16.36 2.69 3.81
C GLY A 246 -17.82 2.94 3.43
N THR A 247 -18.23 4.21 3.23
CA THR A 247 -19.65 4.54 2.96
C THR A 247 -19.89 5.28 1.65
N ARG A 248 -18.98 6.16 1.23
CA ARG A 248 -19.14 7.04 0.06
C ARG A 248 -17.85 7.12 -0.77
N PRO A 249 -17.20 5.98 -1.13
CA PRO A 249 -15.90 6.00 -1.81
C PRO A 249 -15.99 6.67 -3.19
N GLN A 250 -17.09 6.47 -3.92
CA GLN A 250 -17.30 7.12 -5.21
C GLN A 250 -17.46 8.65 -5.10
N THR A 251 -18.05 9.12 -4.00
CA THR A 251 -18.29 10.55 -3.77
C THR A 251 -16.97 11.27 -3.52
N ILE A 252 -16.15 10.76 -2.59
CA ILE A 252 -14.86 11.38 -2.32
C ILE A 252 -13.91 11.26 -3.53
N ALA A 253 -13.95 10.14 -4.25
CA ALA A 253 -13.09 9.93 -5.41
C ALA A 253 -13.33 10.94 -6.54
N ALA A 254 -14.55 11.48 -6.70
CA ALA A 254 -14.80 12.52 -7.68
C ALA A 254 -13.95 13.78 -7.42
N ALA A 255 -13.71 14.12 -6.14
CA ALA A 255 -12.85 15.24 -5.77
C ALA A 255 -11.36 14.88 -5.91
N LEU A 256 -10.97 13.67 -5.52
CA LEU A 256 -9.57 13.23 -5.53
C LEU A 256 -9.04 12.96 -6.95
N ALA A 257 -9.90 12.51 -7.86
CA ALA A 257 -9.57 12.30 -9.27
C ALA A 257 -9.39 13.61 -10.06
N ASP A 258 -9.96 14.73 -9.60
CA ASP A 258 -9.81 16.04 -10.27
C ASP A 258 -8.71 16.92 -9.65
N SER A 259 -8.45 16.76 -8.35
CA SER A 259 -7.51 17.60 -7.62
C SER A 259 -6.31 16.81 -7.09
N PRO A 260 -5.10 16.96 -7.68
CA PRO A 260 -3.90 16.29 -7.18
C PRO A 260 -3.56 16.75 -5.75
N VAL A 261 -3.81 18.01 -5.42
CA VAL A 261 -3.61 18.52 -4.05
C VAL A 261 -4.65 17.96 -3.08
N GLY A 262 -5.87 17.68 -3.57
CA GLY A 262 -6.87 16.93 -2.80
C GLY A 262 -6.41 15.50 -2.53
N GLN A 263 -5.89 14.80 -3.54
CA GLN A 263 -5.28 13.48 -3.42
C GLN A 263 -4.12 13.47 -2.40
N LEU A 264 -3.24 14.47 -2.45
CA LEU A 264 -2.15 14.64 -1.49
C LEU A 264 -2.66 14.84 -0.06
N ALA A 265 -3.61 15.75 0.14
CA ALA A 265 -4.20 16.01 1.46
C ALA A 265 -4.89 14.76 2.03
N TYR A 266 -5.63 14.03 1.20
CA TYR A 266 -6.32 12.81 1.62
C TYR A 266 -5.36 11.64 1.94
N SER A 267 -4.08 11.78 1.60
CA SER A 267 -3.03 10.78 1.85
C SER A 267 -2.24 11.05 3.16
N GLU A 268 -2.79 11.86 4.07
CA GLU A 268 -2.17 12.23 5.36
C GLU A 268 -1.80 11.06 6.28
N LEU A 269 -2.34 9.88 6.03
CA LEU A 269 -1.92 8.64 6.69
C LEU A 269 -0.41 8.40 6.55
N LEU A 270 0.18 8.78 5.41
CA LEU A 270 1.63 8.66 5.17
C LEU A 270 2.46 9.56 6.12
N GLU A 271 1.82 10.57 6.70
CA GLU A 271 2.40 11.47 7.71
C GLU A 271 2.01 11.07 9.14
N ASN A 272 1.41 9.89 9.34
CA ASN A 272 0.86 9.43 10.61
C ASN A 272 -0.09 10.46 11.24
N PHE A 273 -0.93 11.11 10.41
CA PHE A 273 -1.82 12.19 10.83
C PHE A 273 -1.08 13.34 11.54
N GLY A 274 0.20 13.53 11.21
CA GLY A 274 1.05 14.57 11.79
C GLY A 274 1.34 14.41 13.27
N ASN A 275 1.23 13.21 13.84
CA ASN A 275 1.57 12.95 15.24
C ASN A 275 3.10 13.01 15.53
N GLY A 276 3.92 13.29 14.52
CA GLY A 276 5.38 13.45 14.63
C GLY A 276 6.18 12.15 14.61
N THR A 277 5.55 11.01 14.31
CA THR A 277 6.21 9.69 14.28
C THR A 277 6.50 9.16 12.88
N SER A 278 6.03 9.84 11.83
CA SER A 278 6.29 9.39 10.46
C SER A 278 7.78 9.44 10.15
N LEU A 279 8.26 8.37 9.52
CA LEU A 279 9.62 8.25 8.97
C LEU A 279 9.62 8.31 7.44
N VAL A 280 8.46 8.57 6.83
CA VAL A 280 8.31 8.63 5.38
C VAL A 280 8.88 9.95 4.90
N SER A 281 9.80 9.89 3.93
CA SER A 281 10.35 11.10 3.32
C SER A 281 9.32 11.78 2.40
N PRO A 282 9.42 13.10 2.18
CA PRO A 282 8.57 13.80 1.22
C PRO A 282 8.58 13.16 -0.18
N GLY A 283 9.73 12.66 -0.63
CA GLY A 283 9.84 11.97 -1.92
C GLY A 283 9.04 10.67 -1.95
N GLN A 284 9.03 9.90 -0.86
CA GLN A 284 8.22 8.67 -0.76
C GLN A 284 6.72 9.00 -0.72
N VAL A 285 6.30 10.04 0.01
CA VAL A 285 4.91 10.53 -0.03
C VAL A 285 4.49 10.87 -1.46
N LEU A 286 5.31 11.66 -2.16
CA LEU A 286 5.05 12.06 -3.54
C LEU A 286 5.05 10.89 -4.52
N THR A 287 5.88 9.85 -4.31
CA THR A 287 5.81 8.62 -5.10
C THR A 287 4.45 7.96 -4.97
N GLN A 288 3.94 7.78 -3.75
CA GLN A 288 2.64 7.13 -3.52
C GLN A 288 1.51 7.97 -4.13
N VAL A 289 1.45 9.26 -3.79
CA VAL A 289 0.38 10.15 -4.26
C VAL A 289 0.38 10.29 -5.79
N SER A 290 1.57 10.39 -6.41
CA SER A 290 1.69 10.44 -7.87
C SER A 290 1.20 9.15 -8.52
N LEU A 291 1.51 7.99 -7.94
CA LEU A 291 1.03 6.71 -8.46
C LEU A 291 -0.51 6.68 -8.49
N TYR A 292 -1.17 7.00 -7.36
CA TYR A 292 -2.64 7.02 -7.31
C TYR A 292 -3.27 8.03 -8.29
N TRP A 293 -2.65 9.19 -8.45
CA TRP A 293 -3.09 10.21 -9.40
C TRP A 293 -3.01 9.68 -10.84
N LEU A 294 -1.84 9.16 -11.23
CA LEU A 294 -1.56 8.73 -12.60
C LEU A 294 -2.31 7.46 -12.99
N THR A 295 -2.62 6.58 -12.03
CA THR A 295 -3.48 5.41 -12.26
C THR A 295 -4.95 5.72 -12.05
N ASN A 296 -5.29 6.90 -11.51
CA ASN A 296 -6.65 7.33 -11.16
C ASN A 296 -7.43 6.28 -10.34
N THR A 297 -6.80 5.72 -9.30
CA THR A 297 -7.30 4.52 -8.61
C THR A 297 -7.97 4.79 -7.27
N MET A 298 -8.13 6.04 -6.85
CA MET A 298 -8.70 6.30 -5.52
C MET A 298 -10.16 5.83 -5.39
N ALA A 299 -10.94 5.84 -6.48
CA ALA A 299 -12.32 5.32 -6.49
C ALA A 299 -12.41 3.82 -6.19
N THR A 300 -11.39 3.06 -6.59
CA THR A 300 -11.32 1.61 -6.43
C THR A 300 -10.53 1.22 -5.18
N ALA A 301 -9.46 1.93 -4.85
CA ALA A 301 -8.64 1.67 -3.67
C ALA A 301 -9.32 2.03 -2.35
N ALA A 302 -10.27 2.98 -2.36
CA ALA A 302 -11.04 3.34 -1.17
C ALA A 302 -12.17 2.35 -0.82
N ARG A 303 -12.38 1.28 -1.60
CA ARG A 303 -13.50 0.35 -1.46
C ARG A 303 -13.16 -0.92 -0.68
#